data_AF-A0A964H7I6-F1
#
_entry.id   AF-A0A964H7I6-F1
#
_cell.length_a   1.000
_cell.length_b   1.000
_cell.length_c   1.000
_cell.angle_alpha   90.00
_cell.angle_beta   90.00
_cell.angle_gamma   90.00
#
_symmetry.space_group_name_H-M   'P 1'
#
loop_
_entity.id
_entity.type
_entity.pdbx_description
1 polymer ?
#
loop_
_entity_poly.entity_id
_entity_poly.type
_entity_poly.pdbx_seq_one_letter_code
_entity_poly.pdbx_strand_id
1 'polypeptide(L)'
;MKDRVKMERLGLFIGWCLGIIGLWFLDYFLYPTIDYFGKIVFAVAINIFWVWIVWVGERLSSGIWKQIVPIAIGAVELGIGLYLHLT
;
A
#
# COMPACT_ATOMS: atom_id res chain seq x y z
N MET A 1 6.65 -4.21 -27.16
CA MET A 1 7.23 -4.53 -25.83
C MET A 1 7.31 -3.32 -24.90
N LYS A 2 7.70 -2.13 -25.40
CA LYS A 2 7.85 -0.91 -24.57
C LYS A 2 6.55 -0.47 -23.86
N ASP A 3 5.39 -0.66 -24.48
CA ASP A 3 4.09 -0.24 -23.90
C ASP A 3 3.56 -1.18 -22.83
N ARG A 4 3.91 -2.48 -22.88
CA ARG A 4 3.59 -3.43 -21.80
C ARG A 4 4.32 -3.06 -20.51
N VAL A 5 5.59 -2.68 -20.61
CA VAL A 5 6.39 -2.23 -19.46
C VAL A 5 5.83 -0.92 -18.86
N LYS A 6 5.33 0.01 -19.68
CA LYS A 6 4.68 1.23 -19.19
C LYS A 6 3.38 0.96 -18.45
N MET A 7 2.53 0.06 -18.98
CA MET A 7 1.26 -0.33 -18.36
C MET A 7 1.50 -1.09 -17.04
N GLU A 8 2.48 -1.99 -16.99
CA GLU A 8 2.85 -2.72 -15.76
C GLU A 8 3.27 -1.77 -14.63
N ARG A 9 4.03 -0.72 -14.94
CA ARG A 9 4.45 0.30 -13.96
C ARG A 9 3.30 1.20 -13.49
N LEU A 10 2.26 1.37 -14.31
CA LEU A 10 1.12 2.21 -13.96
C LEU A 10 0.30 1.59 -12.81
N GLY A 11 0.04 0.28 -12.85
CA GLY A 11 -0.69 -0.40 -11.79
C GLY A 11 0.07 -0.38 -10.45
N LEU A 12 1.40 -0.54 -10.50
CA LEU A 12 2.27 -0.38 -9.34
C LEU A 12 2.19 1.03 -8.76
N PHE A 13 2.25 2.05 -9.61
CA PHE A 13 2.16 3.44 -9.17
C PHE A 13 0.81 3.76 -8.52
N ILE A 14 -0.29 3.30 -9.13
CA ILE A 14 -1.65 3.49 -8.57
C ILE A 14 -1.78 2.77 -7.22
N GLY A 15 -1.35 1.51 -7.14
CA GLY A 15 -1.35 0.75 -5.89
C GLY A 15 -0.55 1.45 -4.79
N TRP A 16 0.64 1.95 -5.14
CA TRP A 16 1.49 2.70 -4.20
C TRP A 16 0.83 3.98 -3.69
N CYS A 17 0.18 4.75 -4.57
CA CYS A 17 -0.58 5.93 -4.16
C CYS A 17 -1.74 5.58 -3.22
N LEU A 18 -2.52 4.53 -3.53
CA LEU A 18 -3.62 4.07 -2.67
C LEU A 18 -3.12 3.65 -1.28
N GLY A 19 -1.98 2.95 -1.26
CA GLY A 19 -1.30 2.55 -0.04
C GLY A 19 -0.86 3.71 0.83
N ILE A 20 -0.18 4.71 0.24
CA ILE A 20 0.23 5.93 0.96
C ILE A 20 -0.99 6.62 1.58
N ILE A 21 -2.11 6.71 0.86
CA ILE A 21 -3.32 7.34 1.37
C ILE A 21 -3.93 6.50 2.51
N GLY A 22 -3.99 5.16 2.36
CA GLY A 22 -4.47 4.27 3.41
C GLY A 22 -3.63 4.35 4.68
N LEU A 23 -2.30 4.41 4.53
CA LEU A 23 -1.36 4.60 5.62
C LEU A 23 -1.53 5.94 6.31
N TRP A 24 -1.80 7.01 5.57
CA TRP A 24 -2.09 8.31 6.15
C TRP A 24 -3.33 8.28 7.06
N PHE A 25 -4.40 7.58 6.64
CA PHE A 25 -5.58 7.40 7.48
C PHE A 25 -5.31 6.52 8.71
N LEU A 26 -4.56 5.43 8.55
CA LEU A 26 -4.11 4.58 9.65
C LEU A 26 -3.28 5.36 10.67
N ASP A 27 -2.32 6.17 10.21
CA ASP A 27 -1.49 7.00 11.08
C ASP A 27 -2.35 8.00 11.86
N TYR A 28 -3.35 8.62 11.24
CA TYR A 28 -4.27 9.54 11.92
C TYR A 28 -5.04 8.87 13.07
N PHE A 29 -5.48 7.62 12.87
CA PHE A 29 -6.15 6.84 13.90
C PHE A 29 -5.20 6.37 15.00
N LEU A 30 -3.97 6.02 14.65
CA LEU A 30 -2.95 5.53 15.58
C LEU A 30 -2.26 6.68 16.35
N TYR A 31 -2.35 7.91 15.84
CA TYR A 31 -1.73 9.09 16.42
C TYR A 31 -2.09 9.35 17.90
N PRO A 32 -3.35 9.21 18.35
CA PRO A 32 -3.70 9.35 19.76
C PRO A 32 -3.44 8.09 20.60
N THR A 33 -3.26 6.91 19.99
CA THR A 33 -3.19 5.63 20.71
C THR A 33 -1.77 5.12 20.97
N ILE A 34 -0.77 5.62 20.25
CA ILE A 34 0.63 5.15 20.34
C ILE A 34 1.58 6.28 20.73
N ASP A 35 2.59 5.97 21.54
CA ASP A 35 3.68 6.90 21.86
C ASP A 35 4.54 7.24 20.62
N TYR A 36 5.36 8.28 20.73
CA TYR A 36 6.14 8.78 19.58
C TYR A 36 7.07 7.71 18.97
N PHE A 37 7.60 6.81 19.79
CA PHE A 37 8.47 5.72 19.35
C PHE A 37 7.69 4.67 18.56
N GLY A 38 6.55 4.24 19.06
CA GLY A 38 5.69 3.27 18.38
C GLY A 38 5.15 3.78 17.04
N LYS A 39 4.94 5.11 16.88
CA LYS A 39 4.59 5.70 15.57
C LYS A 39 5.68 5.51 14.52
N ILE A 40 6.93 5.78 14.88
CA ILE A 40 8.07 5.62 13.96
C ILE A 40 8.24 4.14 13.59
N VAL A 41 8.19 3.24 14.59
CA VAL A 41 8.32 1.80 14.35
C VAL A 41 7.18 1.28 13.48
N PHE A 42 5.94 1.72 13.73
CA PHE A 42 4.79 1.34 12.92
C PHE A 42 4.91 1.84 11.48
N ALA A 43 5.25 3.12 11.28
CA ALA A 43 5.45 3.71 9.96
C ALA A 43 6.56 3.00 9.17
N VAL A 44 7.67 2.65 9.82
CA VAL A 44 8.76 1.90 9.19
C VAL A 44 8.34 0.47 8.87
N ALA A 45 7.73 -0.24 9.82
CA ALA A 45 7.30 -1.62 9.64
C ALA A 45 6.29 -1.74 8.49
N ILE A 46 5.37 -0.78 8.37
CA ILE A 46 4.33 -0.83 7.36
C ILE A 46 4.84 -0.42 5.97
N ASN A 47 5.78 0.52 5.89
CA ASN A 47 6.49 0.80 4.63
C ASN A 47 7.31 -0.41 4.17
N ILE A 48 8.00 -1.10 5.08
CA ILE A 48 8.73 -2.34 4.76
C ILE A 48 7.77 -3.43 4.29
N PHE A 49 6.63 -3.59 4.99
CA PHE A 49 5.58 -4.52 4.61
C PHE A 49 5.04 -4.22 3.22
N TRP A 50 4.86 -2.95 2.87
CA TRP A 50 4.44 -2.55 1.53
C TRP A 50 5.51 -2.85 0.48
N VAL A 51 6.76 -2.45 0.70
CA VAL A 51 7.85 -2.79 -0.23
C VAL A 51 7.92 -4.32 -0.45
N TRP A 52 7.75 -5.10 0.62
CA TRP A 52 7.69 -6.55 0.53
C TRP A 52 6.47 -7.05 -0.27
N ILE A 53 5.27 -6.53 -0.03
CA ILE A 53 4.07 -6.89 -0.78
C ILE A 53 4.21 -6.57 -2.26
N VAL A 54 4.67 -5.35 -2.61
CA VAL A 54 4.91 -4.97 -4.02
C VAL A 54 5.87 -5.97 -4.66
N TRP A 55 6.98 -6.25 -3.98
CA TRP A 55 8.04 -7.09 -4.51
C TRP A 55 7.61 -8.56 -4.67
N VAL A 56 6.91 -9.11 -3.69
CA VAL A 56 6.35 -10.46 -3.74
C VAL A 56 5.25 -10.53 -4.79
N GLY A 57 4.36 -9.54 -4.83
CA GLY A 57 3.30 -9.41 -5.83
C GLY A 57 3.86 -9.39 -7.25
N GLU A 58 4.90 -8.59 -7.51
CA GLU A 58 5.59 -8.54 -8.80
C GLU A 58 6.22 -9.88 -9.21
N ARG A 59 6.76 -10.64 -8.25
CA ARG A 59 7.40 -11.93 -8.52
C ARG A 59 6.42 -13.06 -8.75
N LEU A 60 5.28 -13.04 -8.06
CA LEU A 60 4.28 -14.11 -8.12
C LEU A 60 3.26 -13.92 -9.25
N SER A 61 3.11 -12.71 -9.77
CA SER A 61 2.11 -12.41 -10.79
C SER A 61 2.70 -12.29 -12.20
N SER A 62 1.95 -12.78 -13.19
CA SER A 62 2.29 -12.66 -14.60
C SER A 62 1.17 -11.95 -15.38
N GLY A 63 1.55 -11.17 -16.39
CA GLY A 63 0.60 -10.43 -17.22
C GLY A 63 -0.20 -9.39 -16.42
N ILE A 64 -1.52 -9.33 -16.65
CA ILE A 64 -2.41 -8.30 -16.07
C ILE A 64 -2.46 -8.34 -14.54
N TRP A 65 -2.17 -9.50 -13.93
CA TRP A 65 -2.13 -9.68 -12.48
C TRP A 65 -1.07 -8.81 -11.80
N LYS A 66 0.01 -8.43 -12.51
CA LYS A 66 1.03 -7.49 -12.00
C LYS A 66 0.48 -6.11 -11.70
N GLN A 67 -0.63 -5.72 -12.33
CA GLN A 67 -1.28 -4.44 -12.11
C GLN A 67 -2.40 -4.58 -11.08
N ILE A 68 -3.22 -5.64 -11.20
CA ILE A 68 -4.39 -5.85 -10.35
C ILE A 68 -3.98 -6.08 -8.89
N VAL A 69 -2.93 -6.88 -8.65
CA VAL A 69 -2.49 -7.23 -7.29
C VAL A 69 -2.10 -6.00 -6.46
N PRO A 70 -1.15 -5.13 -6.90
CA PRO A 70 -0.80 -3.94 -6.14
C PRO A 70 -1.98 -2.97 -5.97
N ILE A 71 -2.85 -2.84 -6.96
CA ILE A 71 -4.06 -2.00 -6.85
C ILE A 71 -5.02 -2.55 -5.80
N ALA A 72 -5.31 -3.86 -5.83
CA ALA A 72 -6.23 -4.50 -4.91
C ALA A 72 -5.73 -4.40 -3.46
N ILE A 73 -4.43 -4.60 -3.24
CA ILE A 73 -3.81 -4.47 -1.92
C ILE A 73 -3.91 -3.02 -1.43
N GLY A 74 -3.49 -2.04 -2.24
CA GLY A 74 -3.60 -0.63 -1.87
C GLY A 74 -5.06 -0.21 -1.60
N ALA A 75 -6.02 -0.76 -2.34
CA ALA A 75 -7.45 -0.51 -2.11
C ALA A 75 -7.96 -1.12 -0.79
N VAL A 76 -7.52 -2.32 -0.43
CA VAL A 76 -7.85 -2.94 0.88
C VAL A 76 -7.27 -2.10 2.02
N GLU A 77 -6.01 -1.68 1.89
CA GLU A 77 -5.32 -0.85 2.88
C GLU A 77 -6.03 0.50 3.07
N LEU A 78 -6.40 1.15 1.96
CA LEU A 78 -7.22 2.36 1.98
C LEU A 78 -8.58 2.13 2.63
N GLY A 79 -9.24 1.01 2.32
CA GLY A 79 -10.53 0.65 2.91
C GLY A 79 -10.46 0.48 4.43
N ILE A 80 -9.40 -0.18 4.93
CA ILE A 80 -9.15 -0.33 6.36
C ILE A 80 -8.89 1.04 7.01
N GLY A 81 -8.02 1.85 6.41
CA GLY A 81 -7.72 3.19 6.91
C GLY A 81 -8.96 4.09 6.99
N LEU A 82 -9.77 4.11 5.92
CA LEU A 82 -11.03 4.87 5.89
C LEU A 82 -12.04 4.36 6.93
N TYR A 83 -12.17 3.05 7.08
CA TYR A 83 -13.08 2.46 8.07
C TYR A 83 -12.71 2.92 9.49
N LEU A 84 -11.43 2.80 9.85
CA LEU A 84 -10.92 3.24 11.16
C LEU A 84 -11.05 4.74 11.38
N HIS A 85 -10.96 5.55 10.33
CA HIS A 85 -11.13 7.01 10.43
C HIS A 85 -12.59 7.42 10.67
N LEU A 86 -13.55 6.64 10.16
CA LEU A 86 -14.98 6.95 10.25
C LEU A 86 -15.65 6.40 11.52
N THR A 87 -14.99 5.52 12.27
CA THR A 87 -15.43 4.96 13.56
C THR A 87 -14.76 5.64 14.74
#